data_AF-A0ABD0RXL6-F1
#
_entry.id   AF-A0ABD0RXL6-F1
#
_cell.length_a   1.000
_cell.length_b   1.000
_cell.length_c   1.000
_cell.angle_alpha   90.00
_cell.angle_beta   90.00
_cell.angle_gamma   90.00
#
_symmetry.space_group_name_H-M   'P 1'
#
loop_
_entity.id
_entity.type
_entity.pdbx_description
1 polymer ?
#
loop_
_entity_poly.entity_id
_entity_poly.type
_entity_poly.pdbx_seq_one_letter_code
_entity_poly.pdbx_strand_id
1 'polypeptide(L)'
;MASLDLPYRCPRCGEHKRFRSLSSLRAHLEYNHTYETLYVLSKSNSVCDAAALLPLVADGALAAESRFPYRELPCSGEELGLAPSSTACYLPNVEFPLGEILVKTAMSSGDALSSTGNNAVAVAANVAASAVEAAYEEGLARLKARAFERLELDERLEKLSEEVEQKIAARVGRLQAELERKSLELEKAKLESERLSQEKQDLEDKATELSRQVDVSVEMLASLKQDLVNKEQELSHKQ
;
A
#
# COMPACT_ATOMS: atom_id res chain seq x y z
N MET A 1 -45.97 2.02 17.75
CA MET A 1 -44.63 1.92 18.35
C MET A 1 -43.64 2.38 17.30
N ALA A 2 -42.99 3.53 17.51
CA ALA A 2 -42.14 4.16 16.49
C ALA A 2 -40.85 3.35 16.31
N SER A 3 -40.74 2.66 15.17
CA SER A 3 -39.51 2.03 14.73
C SER A 3 -38.45 3.11 14.62
N LEU A 4 -37.43 3.04 15.46
CA LEU A 4 -36.30 3.95 15.47
C LEU A 4 -35.60 3.81 14.12
N ASP A 5 -35.76 4.80 13.25
CA ASP A 5 -35.13 4.78 11.93
C ASP A 5 -33.62 4.92 12.14
N LEU A 6 -32.91 3.80 12.04
CA LEU A 6 -31.47 3.70 12.18
C LEU A 6 -30.90 3.52 10.77
N PRO A 7 -30.59 4.62 10.05
CA PRO A 7 -30.27 4.58 8.63
C PRO A 7 -28.88 3.98 8.37
N TYR A 8 -27.99 4.03 9.35
CA TYR A 8 -26.62 3.56 9.21
C TYR A 8 -26.48 2.10 9.64
N ARG A 9 -25.85 1.30 8.78
CA ARG A 9 -25.66 -0.14 8.97
C ARG A 9 -24.18 -0.48 8.93
N CYS A 10 -23.76 -1.42 9.77
CA CYS A 10 -22.41 -1.97 9.66
C CYS A 10 -22.35 -2.94 8.48
N PRO A 11 -21.45 -2.75 7.48
CA PRO A 11 -21.32 -3.65 6.34
C PRO A 11 -20.96 -5.09 6.74
N ARG A 12 -20.36 -5.26 7.92
CA ARG A 12 -19.88 -6.56 8.45
C ARG A 12 -20.91 -7.27 9.33
N CYS A 13 -21.74 -6.51 10.06
CA CYS A 13 -22.75 -7.08 10.95
C CYS A 13 -24.15 -7.17 10.32
N GLY A 14 -24.31 -6.68 9.09
CA GLY A 14 -25.57 -6.74 8.36
C GLY A 14 -26.71 -6.00 9.06
N GLU A 15 -27.92 -6.54 8.97
CA GLU A 15 -29.14 -5.89 9.51
C GLU A 15 -29.22 -5.87 11.03
N HIS A 16 -28.40 -6.67 11.72
CA HIS A 16 -28.47 -6.89 13.16
C HIS A 16 -27.83 -5.78 13.99
N LYS A 17 -27.00 -4.92 13.37
CA LYS A 17 -26.44 -3.74 14.04
C LYS A 17 -26.67 -2.49 13.20
N ARG A 18 -27.65 -1.70 13.63
CA ARG A 18 -27.95 -0.38 13.06
C ARG A 18 -27.61 0.72 14.06
N PHE A 19 -27.25 1.89 13.53
CA PHE A 19 -26.76 3.03 14.31
C PHE A 19 -27.53 4.29 13.97
N ARG A 20 -27.73 5.15 14.98
CA ARG A 20 -28.47 6.42 14.83
C ARG A 20 -27.63 7.52 14.21
N SER A 21 -26.30 7.38 14.22
CA SER A 21 -25.36 8.35 13.67
C SER A 21 -24.11 7.68 13.10
N LEU A 22 -23.44 8.36 12.17
CA LEU A 22 -22.14 7.94 11.62
C LEU A 22 -21.07 7.84 12.72
N SER A 23 -21.11 8.69 13.74
CA SER A 23 -20.17 8.63 14.87
C SER A 23 -20.29 7.32 15.64
N SER A 24 -21.52 6.84 15.86
CA SER A 24 -21.77 5.57 16.53
C SER A 24 -21.37 4.37 15.68
N LEU A 25 -21.58 4.44 14.35
CA LEU A 25 -21.07 3.43 13.42
C LEU A 25 -19.54 3.41 13.36
N ARG A 26 -18.88 4.58 13.32
CA ARG A 26 -17.41 4.69 13.30
C ARG A 26 -16.80 4.09 14.56
N ALA A 27 -17.31 4.44 15.74
CA ALA A 27 -16.87 3.86 17.00
C ALA A 27 -17.06 2.33 17.00
N HIS A 28 -18.19 1.83 16.49
CA HIS A 28 -18.41 0.39 16.40
C HIS A 28 -17.37 -0.31 15.51
N LEU A 29 -17.08 0.22 14.31
CA LEU A 29 -16.07 -0.32 13.41
C LEU A 29 -14.66 -0.28 14.03
N GLU A 30 -14.35 0.78 14.76
CA GLU A 30 -13.06 0.95 15.43
C GLU A 30 -12.87 -0.02 16.60
N TYR A 31 -13.88 -0.20 17.45
CA TYR A 31 -13.74 -1.12 18.59
C TYR A 31 -13.92 -2.59 18.24
N ASN A 32 -14.71 -2.93 17.20
CA ASN A 32 -15.08 -4.33 16.91
C ASN A 32 -14.44 -4.87 15.63
N HIS A 33 -14.02 -4.00 14.71
CA HIS A 33 -13.54 -4.37 13.39
C HIS A 33 -12.28 -3.60 12.98
N THR A 34 -11.48 -3.12 13.93
CA THR A 34 -10.30 -2.27 13.70
C THR A 34 -9.35 -2.90 12.69
N TYR A 35 -8.94 -4.14 12.94
CA TYR A 35 -7.95 -4.84 12.09
C TYR A 35 -8.47 -5.09 10.68
N GLU A 36 -9.72 -5.53 10.59
CA GLU A 36 -10.32 -5.90 9.32
C GLU A 36 -10.70 -4.67 8.49
N THR A 37 -11.08 -3.57 9.13
CA THR A 37 -11.37 -2.28 8.47
C THR A 37 -10.09 -1.68 7.90
N LEU A 38 -8.97 -1.77 8.62
CA LEU A 38 -7.66 -1.40 8.09
C LEU A 38 -7.19 -2.34 6.97
N TYR A 39 -7.48 -3.65 7.05
CA TYR A 39 -7.17 -4.61 5.99
C TYR A 39 -7.91 -4.31 4.69
N VAL A 40 -9.22 -4.03 4.76
CA VAL A 40 -10.03 -3.69 3.58
C VAL A 40 -9.56 -2.37 2.97
N LEU A 41 -9.29 -1.34 3.79
CA LEU A 41 -8.76 -0.05 3.32
C LEU A 41 -7.36 -0.21 2.70
N SER A 42 -6.49 -1.02 3.30
CA SER A 42 -5.16 -1.34 2.76
C SER A 42 -5.25 -2.05 1.41
N LYS A 43 -6.22 -2.95 1.24
CA LYS A 43 -6.44 -3.68 -0.01
C LYS A 43 -7.11 -2.82 -1.10
N SER A 44 -8.02 -1.93 -0.73
CA SER A 44 -8.67 -0.97 -1.65
C SER A 44 -7.78 0.20 -2.05
N ASN A 45 -6.72 0.49 -1.29
CA ASN A 45 -5.70 1.49 -1.66
C ASN A 45 -4.86 1.09 -2.89
N SER A 46 -5.07 -0.09 -3.48
CA SER A 46 -4.43 -0.48 -4.75
C SER A 46 -5.20 0.00 -5.99
N VAL A 47 -6.49 0.35 -5.88
CA VAL A 47 -7.29 0.97 -6.96
C VAL A 47 -8.42 1.77 -6.32
N CYS A 48 -8.16 3.01 -5.91
CA CYS A 48 -9.22 3.99 -5.67
C CYS A 48 -8.89 5.25 -6.46
N ASP A 49 -9.51 5.27 -7.64
CA ASP A 49 -9.76 6.44 -8.46
C ASP A 49 -10.32 7.56 -7.57
N ALA A 50 -9.61 8.68 -7.48
CA ALA A 50 -9.93 9.80 -6.59
C ALA A 50 -11.25 10.53 -6.95
N ALA A 51 -11.98 10.03 -7.95
CA ALA A 51 -13.22 10.62 -8.44
C ALA A 51 -14.49 10.18 -7.66
N ALA A 52 -14.43 9.14 -6.81
CA ALA A 52 -15.64 8.62 -6.15
C ALA A 52 -15.98 9.26 -4.78
N LEU A 53 -15.17 10.20 -4.27
CA LEU A 53 -15.40 10.84 -2.96
C LEU A 53 -15.53 12.37 -3.01
N LEU A 54 -16.18 12.90 -4.04
CA LEU A 54 -16.69 14.28 -4.04
C LEU A 54 -18.10 14.35 -4.64
N PRO A 55 -19.14 14.57 -3.84
CA PRO A 55 -20.34 15.24 -4.33
C PRO A 55 -20.13 16.75 -4.19
N LEU A 56 -20.18 17.51 -5.30
CA LEU A 56 -20.80 18.84 -5.44
C LEU A 56 -20.39 19.54 -6.78
N VAL A 57 -21.38 19.66 -7.68
CA VAL A 57 -21.67 20.80 -8.59
C VAL A 57 -20.58 21.27 -9.58
N ALA A 58 -20.80 21.06 -10.89
CA ALA A 58 -21.01 22.14 -11.89
C ALA A 58 -21.01 21.59 -13.34
N ASP A 59 -21.91 22.16 -14.15
CA ASP A 59 -22.08 22.01 -15.59
C ASP A 59 -20.80 22.20 -16.44
N GLY A 60 -20.78 21.60 -17.63
CA GLY A 60 -20.00 22.14 -18.76
C GLY A 60 -19.34 21.09 -19.64
N ALA A 61 -19.83 20.99 -20.88
CA ALA A 61 -19.34 20.15 -21.96
C ALA A 61 -17.82 20.22 -22.23
N LEU A 62 -17.22 19.10 -22.68
CA LEU A 62 -16.80 18.88 -24.07
C LEU A 62 -16.01 17.57 -24.22
N ALA A 63 -16.08 17.07 -25.46
CA ALA A 63 -15.58 15.81 -26.02
C ALA A 63 -14.13 15.43 -25.71
N ALA A 64 -13.84 14.13 -25.73
CA ALA A 64 -12.88 13.54 -26.68
C ALA A 64 -12.96 12.00 -26.67
N GLU A 65 -13.02 11.45 -27.88
CA GLU A 65 -12.89 10.04 -28.22
C GLU A 65 -11.54 9.46 -27.75
N SER A 66 -11.54 8.23 -27.22
CA SER A 66 -10.62 7.21 -27.70
C SER A 66 -11.20 5.81 -27.43
N ARG A 67 -11.75 5.28 -28.50
CA ARG A 67 -12.09 3.87 -28.73
C ARG A 67 -10.78 3.08 -28.74
N PHE A 68 -10.63 2.00 -27.95
CA PHE A 68 -10.10 0.69 -28.37
C PHE A 68 -10.31 -0.36 -27.25
N PRO A 69 -10.49 -1.64 -27.61
CA PRO A 69 -11.30 -2.60 -26.86
C PRO A 69 -10.45 -3.52 -25.99
N TYR A 70 -10.97 -3.96 -24.86
CA TYR A 70 -10.49 -5.19 -24.23
C TYR A 70 -11.64 -6.18 -24.02
N ARG A 71 -11.32 -7.40 -24.43
CA ARG A 71 -12.16 -8.55 -24.68
C ARG A 71 -12.65 -9.14 -23.35
N GLU A 72 -13.96 -9.20 -23.17
CA GLU A 72 -14.60 -9.98 -22.12
C GLU A 72 -14.28 -11.49 -22.29
N LEU A 73 -13.91 -12.16 -21.20
CA LEU A 73 -14.22 -13.58 -21.00
C LEU A 73 -14.35 -13.87 -19.49
N PRO A 74 -15.20 -14.84 -19.11
CA PRO A 74 -16.01 -14.77 -17.91
C PRO A 74 -15.40 -15.47 -16.70
N CYS A 75 -15.67 -14.89 -15.52
CA CYS A 75 -15.51 -15.55 -14.23
C CYS A 75 -16.54 -16.68 -14.10
N SER A 76 -16.07 -17.93 -14.10
CA SER A 76 -16.79 -19.04 -13.48
C SER A 76 -16.45 -19.04 -11.99
N GLY A 77 -17.44 -18.73 -11.17
CA GLY A 77 -17.37 -18.96 -9.74
C GLY A 77 -17.54 -20.44 -9.45
N GLU A 78 -16.68 -20.98 -8.59
CA GLU A 78 -17.07 -22.06 -7.69
C GLU A 78 -16.64 -21.68 -6.28
N GLU A 79 -17.67 -21.54 -5.47
CA GLU A 79 -17.69 -21.46 -4.03
C GLU A 79 -17.00 -22.69 -3.43
N LEU A 80 -16.16 -22.49 -2.42
CA LEU A 80 -16.02 -23.41 -1.29
C LEU A 80 -15.22 -22.69 -0.21
N GLY A 81 -15.93 -22.26 0.82
CA GLY A 81 -15.33 -21.70 2.01
C GLY A 81 -14.45 -22.70 2.74
N LEU A 82 -13.55 -22.19 3.57
CA LEU A 82 -13.37 -22.57 4.97
C LEU A 82 -12.34 -21.64 5.61
N ALA A 83 -12.58 -21.38 6.89
CA ALA A 83 -12.04 -20.32 7.73
C ALA A 83 -10.51 -20.37 7.96
N PRO A 84 -9.91 -19.26 8.43
CA PRO A 84 -8.51 -19.20 8.80
C PRO A 84 -8.32 -19.71 10.22
N SER A 85 -7.46 -20.71 10.43
CA SER A 85 -6.92 -21.01 11.76
C SER A 85 -5.45 -20.62 11.79
N SER A 86 -5.21 -19.42 12.31
CA SER A 86 -3.92 -18.99 12.80
C SER A 86 -3.52 -19.89 13.95
N THR A 87 -2.43 -20.64 13.80
CA THR A 87 -1.65 -21.13 14.94
C THR A 87 -0.19 -21.17 14.53
N ALA A 88 0.60 -20.36 15.22
CA ALA A 88 2.06 -20.34 15.11
C ALA A 88 2.63 -21.74 15.37
N CYS A 89 3.32 -22.30 14.38
CA CYS A 89 4.06 -23.54 14.55
C CYS A 89 5.44 -23.23 15.16
N TYR A 90 5.50 -23.11 16.48
CA TYR A 90 6.72 -23.45 17.20
C TYR A 90 7.02 -24.93 16.91
N LEU A 91 8.14 -25.21 16.26
CA LEU A 91 8.65 -26.57 16.08
C LEU A 91 9.11 -27.08 17.46
N PRO A 92 8.50 -28.13 18.02
CA PRO A 92 9.09 -28.81 19.16
C PRO A 92 10.32 -29.57 18.65
N ASN A 93 11.44 -29.40 19.33
CA ASN A 93 12.62 -30.25 19.20
C ASN A 93 12.20 -31.72 19.13
N VAL A 94 12.64 -32.41 18.07
CA VAL A 94 12.50 -33.85 17.96
C VAL A 94 13.55 -34.47 18.88
N GLU A 95 13.23 -34.63 20.16
CA GLU A 95 13.97 -35.54 21.03
C GLU A 95 13.76 -36.95 20.50
N PHE A 96 14.84 -37.58 20.05
CA PHE A 96 14.86 -39.01 19.70
C PHE A 96 14.78 -39.84 20.99
N PRO A 97 13.73 -40.63 21.24
CA PRO A 97 13.71 -41.60 22.33
C PRO A 97 14.47 -42.86 21.87
N LEU A 98 15.80 -42.82 21.89
CA LEU A 98 16.65 -44.02 21.77
C LEU A 98 16.67 -44.85 23.09
N GLY A 99 15.59 -44.81 23.87
CA GLY A 99 15.56 -45.33 25.25
C GLY A 99 14.68 -46.56 25.50
N GLU A 100 13.74 -46.92 24.62
CA GLU A 100 12.68 -47.88 25.00
C GLU A 100 12.64 -49.19 24.21
N ILE A 101 13.53 -49.41 23.24
CA ILE A 101 13.54 -50.66 22.46
C ILE A 101 14.44 -51.75 23.08
N LEU A 102 15.07 -51.51 24.24
CA LEU A 102 16.07 -52.42 24.81
C LEU A 102 15.73 -53.10 26.15
N VAL A 103 14.50 -53.00 26.70
CA VAL A 103 14.23 -53.60 28.04
C VAL A 103 12.93 -54.42 28.15
N LYS A 104 12.41 -55.00 27.06
CA LYS A 104 11.38 -56.05 27.15
C LYS A 104 11.77 -57.33 26.40
N THR A 105 12.96 -57.83 26.71
CA THR A 105 13.27 -59.26 26.62
C THR A 105 13.64 -59.74 28.01
N ALA A 106 12.66 -59.73 28.91
CA ALA A 106 12.77 -60.32 30.23
C ALA A 106 11.58 -61.25 30.47
N MET A 107 11.90 -62.54 30.59
CA MET A 107 11.14 -63.58 31.27
C MET A 107 9.82 -64.03 30.61
N SER A 108 9.93 -65.00 29.70
CA SER A 108 8.96 -66.09 29.65
C SER A 108 9.72 -67.42 29.63
N SER A 109 10.22 -67.81 30.80
CA SER A 109 10.65 -69.17 31.10
C SER A 109 9.40 -70.00 31.43
N GLY A 110 9.22 -71.12 30.74
CA GLY A 110 8.23 -72.14 31.06
C GLY A 110 8.48 -73.38 30.22
N ASP A 111 9.11 -74.38 30.84
CA ASP A 111 9.36 -75.71 30.29
C ASP A 111 8.10 -76.36 29.71
N ALA A 112 8.17 -76.75 28.43
CA ALA A 112 7.46 -77.90 27.89
C ALA A 112 8.15 -78.37 26.61
N LEU A 113 8.73 -79.57 26.69
CA LEU A 113 9.23 -80.38 25.60
C LEU A 113 8.24 -80.38 24.40
N SER A 114 8.56 -79.66 23.33
CA SER A 114 8.00 -79.88 22.00
C SER A 114 8.88 -79.20 20.92
N SER A 115 9.60 -80.01 20.17
CA SER A 115 10.68 -79.66 19.22
C SER A 115 10.22 -78.92 17.94
N THR A 116 9.23 -78.04 18.02
CA THR A 116 8.64 -77.36 16.83
C THR A 116 8.36 -75.86 17.04
N GLY A 117 8.58 -75.31 18.25
CA GLY A 117 8.27 -73.90 18.58
C GLY A 117 9.41 -72.88 18.46
N ASN A 118 10.67 -73.31 18.45
CA ASN A 118 11.84 -72.41 18.54
C ASN A 118 12.08 -71.60 17.24
N ASN A 119 11.69 -72.16 16.10
CA ASN A 119 11.86 -71.52 14.81
C ASN A 119 10.89 -70.34 14.62
N ALA A 120 9.67 -70.43 15.15
CA ALA A 120 8.68 -69.36 15.01
C ALA A 120 9.07 -68.09 15.78
N VAL A 121 9.64 -68.25 16.99
CA VAL A 121 10.11 -67.12 17.81
C VAL A 121 11.34 -66.46 17.19
N ALA A 122 12.29 -67.24 16.66
CA ALA A 122 13.45 -66.70 15.94
C ALA A 122 13.05 -65.98 14.64
N VAL A 123 12.07 -66.52 13.90
CA VAL A 123 11.52 -65.88 12.71
C VAL A 123 10.80 -64.58 13.09
N ALA A 124 10.01 -64.57 14.17
CA ALA A 124 9.36 -63.35 14.65
C ALA A 124 10.37 -62.27 15.08
N ALA A 125 11.45 -62.65 15.76
CA ALA A 125 12.53 -61.75 16.14
C ALA A 125 13.27 -61.16 14.91
N ASN A 126 13.55 -61.98 13.89
CA ASN A 126 14.14 -61.53 12.63
C ASN A 126 13.20 -60.63 11.82
N VAL A 127 11.90 -60.94 11.80
CA VAL A 127 10.89 -60.09 11.17
C VAL A 127 10.78 -58.75 11.91
N ALA A 128 10.82 -58.74 13.24
CA ALA A 128 10.83 -57.53 14.04
C ALA A 128 12.10 -56.69 13.79
N ALA A 129 13.28 -57.31 13.76
CA ALA A 129 14.54 -56.64 13.43
C ALA A 129 14.52 -56.06 12.01
N SER A 130 14.03 -56.81 11.03
CA SER A 130 13.88 -56.35 9.65
C SER A 130 12.85 -55.23 9.51
N ALA A 131 11.77 -55.24 10.31
CA ALA A 131 10.77 -54.18 10.32
C ALA A 131 11.31 -52.89 10.93
N VAL A 132 12.14 -52.99 11.97
CA VAL A 132 12.84 -51.82 12.56
C VAL A 132 13.83 -51.23 11.56
N GLU A 133 14.60 -52.06 10.87
CA GLU A 133 15.54 -51.61 9.82
C GLU A 133 14.80 -50.93 8.65
N ALA A 134 13.69 -51.51 8.20
CA ALA A 134 12.85 -50.91 7.16
C ALA A 134 12.23 -49.57 7.60
N ALA A 135 11.77 -49.47 8.85
CA ALA A 135 11.22 -48.23 9.41
C ALA A 135 12.28 -47.12 9.53
N TYR A 136 13.53 -47.49 9.84
CA TYR A 136 14.66 -46.56 9.88
C TYR A 136 15.00 -46.01 8.49
N GLU A 137 15.10 -46.89 7.49
CA GLU A 137 15.35 -46.49 6.10
C GLU A 137 14.20 -45.64 5.52
N GLU A 138 12.95 -45.97 5.83
CA GLU A 138 11.80 -45.16 5.47
C GLU A 138 11.83 -43.78 6.17
N GLY A 139 12.24 -43.74 7.45
CA GLY A 139 12.47 -42.50 8.18
C GLY A 139 13.52 -41.62 7.52
N LEU A 140 14.66 -42.20 7.13
CA LEU A 140 15.74 -41.50 6.45
C LEU A 140 15.32 -41.01 5.06
N ALA A 141 14.59 -41.81 4.30
CA ALA A 141 14.05 -41.42 2.99
C ALA A 141 13.10 -40.23 3.11
N ARG A 142 12.20 -40.23 4.09
CA ARG A 142 11.29 -39.11 4.37
C ARG A 142 12.02 -37.84 4.77
N LEU A 143 13.06 -37.96 5.61
CA LEU A 143 13.87 -36.81 6.02
C LEU A 143 14.63 -36.20 4.83
N LYS A 144 15.19 -37.04 3.96
CA LYS A 144 15.85 -36.59 2.72
C LYS A 144 14.86 -35.88 1.78
N ALA A 145 13.69 -36.45 1.55
CA ALA A 145 12.64 -35.83 0.73
C ALA A 145 12.27 -34.43 1.25
N ARG A 146 12.00 -34.31 2.56
CA ARG A 146 11.70 -33.02 3.20
C ARG A 146 12.85 -32.02 3.14
N ALA A 147 14.10 -32.49 3.17
CA ALA A 147 15.26 -31.62 3.04
C ALA A 147 15.37 -31.03 1.63
N PHE A 148 15.13 -31.84 0.59
CA PHE A 148 15.11 -31.35 -0.80
C PHE A 148 13.96 -30.38 -1.06
N GLU A 149 12.75 -30.69 -0.58
CA GLU A 149 11.61 -29.76 -0.67
C GLU A 149 11.92 -28.40 -0.04
N ARG A 150 12.60 -28.38 1.12
CA ARG A 150 13.00 -27.12 1.76
C ARG A 150 14.03 -26.35 0.93
N LEU A 151 15.03 -27.02 0.38
CA LEU A 151 16.01 -26.39 -0.50
C LEU A 151 15.36 -25.78 -1.76
N GLU A 152 14.38 -26.46 -2.36
CA GLU A 152 13.61 -25.92 -3.49
C GLU A 152 12.81 -24.68 -3.10
N LEU A 153 12.22 -24.66 -1.91
CA LEU A 153 11.52 -23.48 -1.40
C LEU A 153 12.49 -22.32 -1.15
N ASP A 154 13.65 -22.61 -0.57
CA ASP A 154 14.69 -21.61 -0.31
C ASP A 154 15.18 -20.98 -1.64
N GLU A 155 15.41 -21.79 -2.69
CA GLU A 155 15.79 -21.30 -4.02
C GLU A 155 14.68 -20.42 -4.65
N ARG A 156 13.41 -20.79 -4.47
CA ARG A 156 12.28 -19.98 -4.96
C ARG A 156 12.16 -18.67 -4.19
N LEU A 157 12.40 -18.68 -2.88
CA LEU A 157 12.40 -17.48 -2.04
C LEU A 157 13.54 -16.54 -2.44
N GLU A 158 14.73 -17.07 -2.70
CA GLU A 158 15.88 -16.29 -3.17
C GLU A 158 15.57 -15.59 -4.51
N LYS A 159 15.02 -16.32 -5.49
CA LYS A 159 14.59 -15.73 -6.78
C LYS A 159 13.56 -14.63 -6.61
N LEU A 160 12.55 -14.85 -5.76
CA LEU A 160 11.54 -13.83 -5.47
C LEU A 160 12.16 -12.61 -4.77
N SER A 161 13.12 -12.82 -3.86
CA SER A 161 13.85 -11.74 -3.19
C SER A 161 14.64 -10.90 -4.20
N GLU A 162 15.41 -11.55 -5.07
CA GLU A 162 16.18 -10.88 -6.12
C GLU A 162 15.27 -10.10 -7.08
N GLU A 163 14.15 -10.68 -7.51
CA GLU A 163 13.17 -9.98 -8.36
C GLU A 163 12.60 -8.74 -7.68
N VAL A 164 12.27 -8.84 -6.38
CA VAL A 164 11.76 -7.70 -5.60
C VAL A 164 12.83 -6.63 -5.45
N GLU A 165 14.07 -7.01 -5.13
CA GLU A 165 15.21 -6.09 -5.03
C GLU A 165 15.47 -5.38 -6.35
N GLN A 166 15.45 -6.10 -7.48
CA GLN A 166 15.60 -5.52 -8.81
C GLN A 166 14.46 -4.55 -9.14
N LYS A 167 13.20 -4.90 -8.83
CA LYS A 167 12.04 -4.02 -9.01
C LYS A 167 12.14 -2.76 -8.16
N ILE A 168 12.60 -2.89 -6.90
CA ILE A 168 12.83 -1.76 -6.00
C ILE A 168 13.95 -0.89 -6.55
N ALA A 169 15.10 -1.45 -6.91
CA ALA A 169 16.23 -0.73 -7.47
C ALA A 169 15.83 0.03 -8.74
N ALA A 170 15.08 -0.60 -9.65
CA ALA A 170 14.59 0.05 -10.85
C ALA A 170 13.61 1.19 -10.54
N ARG A 171 12.70 1.02 -9.57
CA ARG A 171 11.75 2.07 -9.16
C ARG A 171 12.47 3.24 -8.49
N VAL A 172 13.41 2.95 -7.59
CA VAL A 172 14.23 3.96 -6.92
C VAL A 172 15.07 4.73 -7.93
N GLY A 173 15.71 4.05 -8.87
CA GLY A 173 16.50 4.70 -9.93
C GLY A 173 15.66 5.62 -10.81
N ARG A 174 14.44 5.23 -11.19
CA ARG A 174 13.51 6.12 -11.94
C ARG A 174 13.11 7.34 -11.11
N LEU A 175 12.76 7.16 -9.85
CA LEU A 175 12.38 8.26 -8.96
C LEU A 175 13.55 9.22 -8.71
N GLN A 176 14.77 8.71 -8.57
CA GLN A 176 15.98 9.53 -8.44
C GLN A 176 16.21 10.38 -9.70
N ALA A 177 16.12 9.78 -10.89
CA ALA A 177 16.27 10.51 -12.15
C ALA A 177 15.16 11.55 -12.36
N GLU A 178 13.93 11.27 -11.93
CA GLU A 178 12.84 12.23 -11.95
C GLU A 178 13.04 13.37 -10.96
N LEU A 179 13.51 13.08 -9.75
CA LEU A 179 13.83 14.08 -8.73
C LEU A 179 14.94 15.02 -9.21
N GLU A 180 16.01 14.49 -9.79
CA GLU A 180 17.10 15.27 -10.36
C GLU A 180 16.65 16.13 -11.54
N ARG A 181 15.80 15.60 -12.43
CA ARG A 181 15.24 16.39 -13.53
C ARG A 181 14.38 17.53 -13.01
N LYS A 182 13.52 17.25 -12.02
CA LYS A 182 12.63 18.26 -11.42
C LYS A 182 13.39 19.30 -10.61
N SER A 183 14.48 18.93 -9.94
CA SER A 183 15.33 19.90 -9.24
C SER A 183 16.02 20.84 -10.23
N LEU A 184 16.52 20.33 -11.36
CA LEU A 184 17.11 21.17 -12.41
C LEU A 184 16.09 22.09 -13.08
N GLU A 185 14.86 21.62 -13.32
CA GLU A 185 13.76 22.45 -13.81
C GLU A 185 13.40 23.56 -12.82
N LEU A 186 13.33 23.23 -11.52
CA LEU A 186 13.03 24.19 -10.46
C LEU A 186 14.10 25.27 -10.34
N GLU A 187 15.39 24.91 -10.39
CA GLU A 187 16.48 25.89 -10.33
C GLU A 187 16.47 26.84 -11.54
N LYS A 188 16.21 26.33 -12.74
CA LYS A 188 16.03 27.19 -13.93
C LYS A 188 14.85 28.15 -13.77
N ALA A 189 13.71 27.67 -13.28
CA ALA A 189 12.54 28.50 -13.04
C ALA A 189 12.79 29.57 -11.98
N LYS A 190 13.56 29.28 -10.93
CA LYS A 190 13.96 30.26 -9.91
C LYS A 190 14.82 31.37 -10.52
N LEU A 191 15.84 31.02 -11.29
CA LEU A 191 16.71 32.01 -11.96
C LEU A 191 15.92 32.89 -12.93
N GLU A 192 14.99 32.30 -13.69
CA GLU A 192 14.11 33.06 -14.57
C GLU A 192 13.17 34.00 -13.80
N SER A 193 12.59 33.52 -12.69
CA SER A 193 11.74 34.34 -11.82
C SER A 193 12.50 35.51 -11.22
N GLU A 194 13.76 35.31 -10.81
CA GLU A 194 14.61 36.37 -10.26
C GLU A 194 14.93 37.41 -11.34
N ARG A 195 15.30 36.97 -12.55
CA ARG A 195 15.52 37.86 -13.70
C ARG A 195 14.28 38.70 -14.00
N LEU A 196 13.11 38.07 -14.10
CA LEU A 196 11.84 38.76 -14.36
C LEU A 196 11.46 39.70 -13.22
N SER A 197 11.78 39.36 -11.97
CA SER A 197 11.56 40.25 -10.83
C SER A 197 12.40 41.52 -10.93
N GLN A 198 13.66 41.40 -11.36
CA GLN A 198 14.53 42.56 -11.58
C GLN A 198 14.02 43.42 -12.74
N GLU A 199 13.67 42.80 -13.88
CA GLU A 199 13.10 43.52 -15.03
C GLU A 199 11.79 44.24 -14.65
N LYS A 200 10.95 43.61 -13.82
CA LYS A 200 9.74 44.22 -13.29
C LYS A 200 10.06 45.44 -12.41
N GLN A 201 11.00 45.33 -11.49
CA GLN A 201 11.39 46.44 -10.62
C GLN A 201 11.93 47.63 -11.45
N ASP A 202 12.80 47.37 -12.43
CA ASP A 202 13.34 48.41 -13.30
C ASP A 202 12.24 49.15 -14.09
N LEU A 203 11.18 48.43 -14.50
CA LEU A 203 10.02 49.01 -15.18
C LEU A 203 9.14 49.80 -14.22
N GLU A 204 8.95 49.32 -12.99
CA GLU A 204 8.22 50.04 -11.95
C GLU A 204 8.93 51.36 -11.59
N ASP A 205 10.25 51.34 -11.42
CA ASP A 205 11.04 52.54 -11.14
C ASP A 205 10.91 53.56 -12.29
N LYS A 206 10.99 53.11 -13.55
CA LYS A 206 10.76 53.97 -14.73
C LYS A 206 9.35 54.55 -14.76
N ALA A 207 8.34 53.75 -14.41
CA ALA A 207 6.96 54.22 -14.35
C ALA A 207 6.77 55.29 -13.25
N THR A 208 7.38 55.10 -12.08
CA THR A 208 7.32 56.10 -11.00
C THR A 208 8.02 57.41 -11.38
N GLU A 209 9.18 57.36 -12.04
CA GLU A 209 9.85 58.56 -12.53
C GLU A 209 9.03 59.29 -13.60
N LEU A 210 8.42 58.55 -14.54
CA LEU A 210 7.51 59.15 -15.52
C LEU A 210 6.27 59.76 -14.85
N SER A 211 5.70 59.12 -13.83
CA SER A 211 4.59 59.68 -13.05
C SER A 211 5.00 61.01 -12.42
N ARG A 212 6.16 61.06 -11.77
CA ARG A 212 6.70 62.29 -11.17
C ARG A 212 6.89 63.40 -12.22
N GLN A 213 7.36 63.07 -13.42
CA GLN A 213 7.52 64.03 -14.51
C GLN A 213 6.17 64.58 -15.00
N VAL A 214 5.15 63.72 -15.09
CA VAL A 214 3.78 64.14 -15.43
C VAL A 214 3.23 65.06 -14.34
N ASP A 215 3.42 64.72 -13.06
CA ASP A 215 2.95 65.54 -11.93
C ASP A 215 3.56 66.96 -11.99
N VAL A 216 4.87 67.07 -12.16
CA VAL A 216 5.56 68.37 -12.33
C VAL A 216 5.05 69.13 -13.55
N SER A 217 4.85 68.44 -14.68
CA SER A 217 4.34 69.07 -15.90
C SER A 217 2.91 69.60 -15.73
N VAL A 218 2.07 68.88 -14.97
CA VAL A 218 0.71 69.30 -14.63
C VAL A 218 0.71 70.53 -13.72
N GLU A 219 1.60 70.57 -12.71
CA GLU A 219 1.77 71.74 -11.84
C GLU A 219 2.24 72.99 -12.60
N MET A 220 3.22 72.83 -13.51
CA MET A 220 3.67 73.91 -14.39
C MET A 220 2.54 74.41 -15.28
N LEU A 221 1.76 73.50 -15.87
CA LEU A 221 0.62 73.87 -16.72
C LEU A 221 -0.46 74.61 -15.91
N ALA A 222 -0.73 74.20 -14.68
CA ALA A 222 -1.67 74.90 -13.80
C ALA A 222 -1.20 76.32 -13.48
N SER A 223 0.10 76.50 -13.19
CA SER A 223 0.70 77.81 -12.93
C SER A 223 0.62 78.74 -14.14
N LEU A 224 1.00 78.25 -15.33
CA LEU A 224 0.90 79.01 -16.58
C LEU A 224 -0.55 79.38 -16.92
N LYS A 225 -1.51 78.48 -16.67
CA LYS A 225 -2.93 78.78 -16.84
C LYS A 225 -3.39 79.90 -15.90
N GLN A 226 -2.95 79.88 -14.64
CA GLN A 226 -3.28 80.94 -13.67
C GLN A 226 -2.69 82.30 -14.11
N ASP A 227 -1.44 82.32 -14.57
CA ASP A 227 -0.78 83.54 -15.06
C ASP A 227 -1.49 84.12 -16.29
N LEU A 228 -1.90 83.27 -17.23
CA LEU A 228 -2.68 83.69 -18.41
C LEU A 228 -4.01 84.33 -18.01
N VAL A 229 -4.75 83.72 -17.08
CA VAL A 229 -6.01 84.26 -16.56
C VAL A 229 -5.79 85.61 -15.88
N ASN A 230 -4.75 85.74 -15.03
CA ASN A 230 -4.42 87.00 -14.37
C ASN A 230 -4.09 88.10 -15.40
N LYS A 231 -3.32 87.77 -16.44
CA LYS A 231 -2.95 88.72 -17.51
C LYS A 231 -4.16 89.13 -18.36
N GLU A 232 -5.07 88.21 -18.64
CA GLU A 232 -6.31 88.52 -19.37
C GLU A 232 -7.22 89.47 -18.56
N GLN A 233 -7.32 89.27 -17.24
CA GLN A 233 -8.01 90.20 -16.35
C GLN A 233 -7.36 91.59 -16.36
N GLU A 234 -6.04 91.69 -16.24
CA GLU A 234 -5.30 92.96 -16.32
C GLU A 234 -5.54 93.69 -17.65
N LEU A 235 -5.62 92.96 -18.77
CA LEU A 235 -5.90 93.52 -20.09
C LEU A 235 -7.34 94.02 -20.18
N SER A 236 -8.31 93.23 -19.68
CA SER A 236 -9.73 93.61 -19.67
C SER A 236 -10.01 94.87 -18.84
N HIS A 237 -9.26 95.10 -17.75
CA HIS A 237 -9.39 96.32 -16.95
C HIS A 237 -8.79 97.56 -17.61
N LYS A 238 -7.93 97.39 -18.63
CA LYS A 238 -7.26 98.49 -19.36
C LYS A 238 -7.95 98.87 -20.67
N GLN A 239 -8.87 98.05 -21.17
CA GLN A 239 -9.72 98.34 -22.34
C GLN A 239 -10.98 99.11 -21.92
#